data_AF-A0A954DW24-F1
#
_entry.id   AF-A0A954DW24-F1
#
_cell.length_a   1.000
_cell.length_b   1.000
_cell.length_c   1.000
_cell.angle_alpha   90.00
_cell.angle_beta   90.00
_cell.angle_gamma   90.00
#
_symmetry.space_group_name_H-M   'P 1'
#
loop_
_entity.id
_entity.type
_entity.pdbx_description
1 polymer ?
#
loop_
_entity_poly.entity_id
_entity_poly.type
_entity_poly.pdbx_seq_one_letter_code
_entity_poly.pdbx_strand_id
1 'polypeptide(L)'
;MKHTPPKKPMFGAPPEKAGMLNKSERNRLIFMGVLLVGLTIAFGASLLQKNKYEHAQNDELAKGVPKVEQPDEVIAVRRFDPATIAGEVRDATPEERVLIDLGPLAKMLDHVAGYGPGQWKGLKPAKLDTERFEQILADPAAHRAEPVWLRGRLTAYEERPVGDRVAWYGTMESEDGVPVTFMTSSFDKKLFAAVEEELTYAKLEALFLEVYRREEADGWVETPLLVGSRLQKSYPRMDGFDDEALGTLLAAVVDDTNNLYTGIDDAAFLAQWMLMDRIEQGWGKDIAWDDPQVARKLDNTTFTWLMDPTNTDAARGMPFVLDISKNLGSRTQDAGENPARIDKLTTGWIGSVLWTNKGSVINFVLPGEHPELNAAGTNQLIRGRGFFLKHLSYEPSASERRVTPYFVMQSVEIYTPVEDNNVATIFFFVGGLTILLLILIPYLVIRDRKQSEKLREELVRRKQARRRAAGAGTA
;
A
#
# COMPACT_ATOMS: atom_id res chain seq x y z
N MET A 1 27.99 95.28 50.26
CA MET A 1 28.23 93.98 50.93
C MET A 1 27.36 93.89 52.18
N LYS A 2 26.33 93.04 52.16
CA LYS A 2 25.52 92.69 53.33
C LYS A 2 25.39 91.18 53.35
N HIS A 3 25.98 90.55 54.36
CA HIS A 3 25.97 89.12 54.60
C HIS A 3 24.57 88.66 55.03
N THR A 4 23.99 87.74 54.27
CA THR A 4 22.79 86.99 54.65
C THR A 4 23.22 85.60 55.15
N PRO A 5 22.79 85.13 56.33
CA PRO A 5 23.23 83.86 56.90
C PRO A 5 22.55 82.64 56.22
N PRO A 6 23.18 81.45 56.29
CA PRO A 6 22.69 80.24 55.61
C PRO A 6 21.54 79.57 56.36
N LYS A 7 20.51 79.15 55.62
CA LYS A 7 19.42 78.29 56.12
C LYS A 7 19.93 76.87 56.32
N LYS A 8 19.76 76.34 57.54
CA LYS A 8 19.90 74.91 57.87
C LYS A 8 18.87 74.07 57.08
N PRO A 9 19.21 72.85 56.64
CA PRO A 9 18.27 71.92 56.04
C PRO A 9 17.32 71.36 57.11
N MET A 10 16.01 71.50 56.90
CA MET A 10 14.99 70.82 57.69
C MET A 10 14.83 69.38 57.21
N PHE A 11 14.81 68.49 58.21
CA PHE A 11 14.47 67.09 58.16
C PHE A 11 13.17 66.78 57.38
N GLY A 12 13.18 65.62 56.72
CA GLY A 12 11.98 64.80 56.54
C GLY A 12 11.37 64.80 55.15
N ALA A 13 11.98 64.08 54.21
CA ALA A 13 11.22 63.52 53.09
C ALA A 13 10.15 62.59 53.68
N PRO A 14 8.85 62.73 53.31
CA PRO A 14 7.82 61.82 53.77
C PRO A 14 8.09 60.42 53.19
N PRO A 15 7.73 59.34 53.93
CA PRO A 15 7.94 57.98 53.46
C PRO A 15 7.22 57.80 52.12
N GLU A 16 7.95 57.32 51.12
CA GLU A 16 7.37 56.83 49.88
C GLU A 16 6.20 55.92 50.22
N LYS A 17 5.02 56.26 49.68
CA LYS A 17 3.83 55.43 49.78
C LYS A 17 4.11 54.13 49.01
N ALA A 18 4.71 53.15 49.69
CA ALA A 18 4.63 51.74 49.32
C ALA A 18 3.14 51.33 49.46
N GLY A 19 2.36 51.65 48.44
CA GLY A 19 0.91 51.64 48.58
C GLY A 19 0.22 51.55 47.23
N MET A 20 -0.05 50.31 46.84
CA MET A 20 -0.94 49.87 45.77
C MET A 20 -0.39 50.11 44.36
N LEU A 21 -0.30 49.02 43.58
CA LEU A 21 -0.22 49.07 42.13
C LEU A 21 -1.15 50.18 41.63
N ASN A 22 -0.60 51.13 40.88
CA ASN A 22 -1.36 52.24 40.36
C ASN A 22 -2.55 51.67 39.56
N LYS A 23 -3.69 52.38 39.50
CA LYS A 23 -4.90 51.87 38.81
C LYS A 23 -4.58 51.45 37.36
N SER A 24 -3.59 52.10 36.75
CA SER A 24 -2.99 51.76 35.46
C SER A 24 -2.26 50.41 35.45
N GLU A 25 -1.45 50.08 36.46
CA GLU A 25 -0.71 48.82 36.57
C GLU A 25 -1.64 47.64 36.84
N ARG A 26 -2.67 47.83 37.67
CA ARG A 26 -3.72 46.82 37.87
C ARG A 26 -4.47 46.52 36.58
N ASN A 27 -4.80 47.55 35.81
CA ASN A 27 -5.46 47.39 34.52
C ASN A 27 -4.53 46.74 33.48
N ARG A 28 -3.22 47.03 33.50
CA ARG A 28 -2.22 46.35 32.66
C ARG A 28 -2.10 44.86 32.99
N LEU A 29 -2.07 44.49 34.26
CA LEU A 29 -2.04 43.09 34.69
C LEU A 29 -3.30 42.32 34.28
N ILE A 30 -4.49 42.93 34.46
CA ILE A 30 -5.75 42.33 34.00
C ILE A 30 -5.73 42.19 32.47
N PHE A 31 -5.28 43.21 31.75
CA PHE A 31 -5.19 43.18 30.29
C PHE A 31 -4.23 42.08 29.79
N MET A 32 -3.05 41.95 30.40
CA MET A 32 -2.10 40.88 30.04
C MET A 32 -2.66 39.49 30.37
N GLY A 33 -3.38 39.32 31.48
CA GLY A 33 -4.05 38.06 31.83
C GLY A 33 -5.15 37.68 30.81
N VAL A 34 -5.98 38.64 30.41
CA VAL A 34 -7.02 38.44 29.39
C VAL A 34 -6.39 38.12 28.02
N LEU A 35 -5.28 38.79 27.67
CA LEU A 35 -4.57 38.56 26.41
C LEU A 35 -3.94 37.16 26.36
N LEU A 36 -3.37 36.70 27.47
CA LEU A 36 -2.82 35.34 27.60
C LEU A 36 -3.92 34.26 27.49
N VAL A 37 -5.06 34.46 28.16
CA VAL A 37 -6.22 33.57 28.03
C VAL A 37 -6.75 33.58 26.59
N GLY A 38 -6.84 34.75 25.96
CA GLY A 38 -7.23 34.90 24.56
C GLY A 38 -6.30 34.14 23.59
N LEU A 39 -4.99 34.25 23.77
CA LEU A 39 -3.98 33.48 23.02
C LEU A 39 -4.13 31.97 23.23
N THR A 40 -4.42 31.54 24.45
CA THR A 40 -4.60 30.12 24.79
C THR A 40 -5.85 29.54 24.12
N ILE A 41 -6.96 30.30 24.12
CA ILE A 41 -8.21 29.93 23.42
C ILE A 41 -8.00 29.94 21.91
N ALA A 42 -7.36 30.96 21.35
CA ALA A 42 -7.07 31.05 19.92
C ALA A 42 -6.18 29.89 19.45
N PHE A 43 -5.19 29.49 20.24
CA PHE A 43 -4.33 28.36 19.96
C PHE A 43 -5.07 27.01 20.07
N GLY A 44 -5.87 26.81 21.11
CA GLY A 44 -6.72 25.62 21.24
C GLY A 44 -7.74 25.50 20.10
N ALA A 45 -8.34 26.62 19.69
CA ALA A 45 -9.20 26.69 18.51
C ALA A 45 -8.43 26.39 17.22
N SER A 46 -7.18 26.86 17.09
CA SER A 46 -6.30 26.57 15.96
C SER A 46 -5.95 25.08 15.87
N LEU A 47 -5.69 24.40 16.99
CA LEU A 47 -5.48 22.94 17.02
C LEU A 47 -6.73 22.16 16.63
N LEU A 48 -7.90 22.54 17.16
CA LEU A 48 -9.17 21.91 16.79
C LEU A 48 -9.53 22.16 15.33
N GLN A 49 -9.24 23.36 14.80
CA GLN A 49 -9.37 23.65 13.38
C GLN A 49 -8.41 22.81 12.57
N LYS A 50 -7.14 22.70 12.95
CA LYS A 50 -6.14 21.86 12.26
C LYS A 50 -6.63 20.42 12.15
N ASN A 51 -7.12 19.81 13.23
CA ASN A 51 -7.67 18.46 13.20
C ASN A 51 -8.89 18.36 12.27
N LYS A 52 -9.81 19.34 12.30
CA LYS A 52 -10.96 19.37 11.38
C LYS A 52 -10.53 19.52 9.91
N TYR A 53 -9.54 20.37 9.63
CA TYR A 53 -9.00 20.55 8.28
C TYR A 53 -8.28 19.27 7.80
N GLU A 54 -7.51 18.62 8.66
CA GLU A 54 -6.86 17.35 8.35
C GLU A 54 -7.90 16.25 8.10
N HIS A 55 -8.95 16.13 8.91
CA HIS A 55 -10.04 15.19 8.65
C HIS A 55 -10.76 15.48 7.34
N ALA A 56 -11.11 16.74 7.07
CA ALA A 56 -11.77 17.12 5.82
C ALA A 56 -10.89 16.83 4.59
N GLN A 57 -9.58 17.10 4.67
CA GLN A 57 -8.63 16.75 3.61
C GLN A 57 -8.50 15.23 3.43
N ASN A 58 -8.55 14.46 4.51
CA ASN A 58 -8.50 12.99 4.41
C ASN A 58 -9.77 12.43 3.77
N ASP A 59 -10.92 12.98 4.13
CA ASP A 59 -12.19 12.59 3.51
C ASP A 59 -12.21 12.96 2.02
N GLU A 60 -11.56 14.06 1.64
CA GLU A 60 -11.39 14.45 0.24
C GLU A 60 -10.44 13.51 -0.51
N LEU A 61 -9.31 13.13 0.09
CA LEU A 61 -8.39 12.12 -0.46
C LEU A 61 -9.10 10.77 -0.64
N ALA A 62 -9.87 10.32 0.34
CA ALA A 62 -10.59 9.06 0.31
C ALA A 62 -11.68 9.01 -0.78
N LYS A 63 -12.33 10.14 -1.10
CA LYS A 63 -13.26 10.23 -2.24
C LYS A 63 -12.55 10.05 -3.59
N GLY A 64 -11.26 10.35 -3.64
CA GLY A 64 -10.40 10.17 -4.81
C GLY A 64 -9.99 8.73 -5.09
N VAL A 65 -10.45 7.75 -4.30
CA VAL A 65 -10.15 6.32 -4.47
C VAL A 65 -11.40 5.53 -4.87
N PRO A 66 -11.30 4.54 -5.78
CA PRO A 66 -12.41 3.64 -6.09
C PRO A 66 -12.80 2.78 -4.88
N LYS A 67 -14.10 2.65 -4.59
CA LYS A 67 -14.59 1.64 -3.64
C LYS A 67 -14.53 0.27 -4.30
N VAL A 68 -13.81 -0.66 -3.69
CA VAL A 68 -13.75 -2.04 -4.17
C VAL A 68 -14.43 -2.95 -3.15
N GLU A 69 -15.59 -3.50 -3.52
CA GLU A 69 -16.27 -4.53 -2.72
C GLU A 69 -15.60 -5.89 -2.96
N GLN A 70 -15.30 -6.63 -1.89
CA GLN A 70 -14.79 -7.99 -1.97
C GLN A 70 -15.93 -8.98 -1.69
N PRO A 71 -16.36 -9.77 -2.67
CA PRO A 71 -17.18 -10.94 -2.38
C PRO A 71 -16.29 -12.06 -1.83
N ASP A 72 -16.66 -12.60 -0.66
CA ASP A 72 -16.13 -13.88 -0.17
C ASP A 72 -16.70 -15.00 -1.05
N GLU A 73 -15.92 -15.48 -2.02
CA GLU A 73 -16.37 -16.57 -2.89
C GLU A 73 -16.11 -17.93 -2.22
N VAL A 74 -17.16 -18.53 -1.65
CA VAL A 74 -17.13 -19.92 -1.20
C VAL A 74 -17.24 -20.84 -2.42
N ILE A 75 -16.11 -21.37 -2.87
CA ILE A 75 -16.06 -22.23 -4.06
C ILE A 75 -16.31 -23.69 -3.66
N ALA A 76 -17.41 -24.28 -4.13
CA ALA A 76 -17.66 -25.71 -4.01
C ALA A 76 -16.77 -26.49 -4.98
N VAL A 77 -15.92 -27.39 -4.47
CA VAL A 77 -14.98 -28.19 -5.26
C VAL A 77 -15.52 -29.61 -5.44
N ARG A 78 -15.87 -29.97 -6.69
CA ARG A 78 -16.20 -31.36 -7.06
C ARG A 78 -14.91 -32.11 -7.33
N ARG A 79 -14.67 -33.26 -6.70
CA ARG A 79 -13.50 -34.12 -6.97
C ARG A 79 -13.85 -35.26 -7.91
N PHE A 80 -12.93 -35.63 -8.78
CA PHE A 80 -13.03 -36.85 -9.59
C PHE A 80 -12.82 -38.06 -8.68
N ASP A 81 -13.63 -39.12 -8.87
CA ASP A 81 -13.49 -40.38 -8.14
C ASP A 81 -12.70 -41.38 -9.01
N PRO A 82 -11.43 -41.70 -8.66
CA PRO A 82 -10.60 -42.63 -9.43
C PRO A 82 -11.24 -44.02 -9.58
N ALA A 83 -12.12 -44.43 -8.65
CA ALA A 83 -12.79 -45.72 -8.71
C ALA A 83 -13.69 -45.86 -9.95
N THR A 84 -14.14 -44.74 -10.53
CA THR A 84 -15.01 -44.73 -11.73
C THR A 84 -14.30 -45.15 -13.03
N ILE A 85 -12.96 -45.15 -13.02
CA ILE A 85 -12.11 -45.56 -14.14
C ILE A 85 -11.16 -46.69 -13.77
N ALA A 86 -11.17 -47.15 -12.51
CA ALA A 86 -10.30 -48.21 -12.02
C ALA A 86 -10.48 -49.50 -12.84
N GLY A 87 -9.37 -50.08 -13.29
CA GLY A 87 -9.36 -51.29 -14.13
C GLY A 87 -9.69 -51.06 -15.61
N GLU A 88 -10.09 -49.85 -16.02
CA GLU A 88 -10.34 -49.52 -17.43
C GLU A 88 -9.10 -48.94 -18.15
N VAL A 89 -8.11 -48.43 -17.40
CA VAL A 89 -6.86 -47.91 -17.96
C VAL A 89 -5.78 -48.98 -17.91
N ARG A 90 -5.05 -49.08 -19.02
CA ARG A 90 -3.99 -50.06 -19.26
C ARG A 90 -2.72 -49.28 -19.61
N ASP A 91 -1.87 -49.10 -18.62
CA ASP A 91 -0.56 -48.45 -18.76
C ASP A 91 0.54 -49.18 -17.96
N ALA A 92 0.32 -50.46 -17.66
CA ALA A 92 1.25 -51.29 -16.91
C ALA A 92 2.45 -51.75 -17.75
N THR A 93 2.26 -51.91 -19.06
CA THR A 93 3.30 -52.34 -20.01
C THR A 93 3.56 -51.31 -21.10
N PRO A 94 4.77 -51.26 -21.68
CA PRO A 94 5.09 -50.33 -22.76
C PRO A 94 4.21 -50.47 -24.01
N GLU A 95 3.64 -51.65 -24.26
CA GLU A 95 2.72 -51.93 -25.36
C GLU A 95 1.33 -51.35 -25.11
N GLU A 96 0.86 -51.42 -23.87
CA GLU A 96 -0.44 -50.87 -23.48
C GLU A 96 -0.42 -49.33 -23.54
N ARG A 97 0.72 -48.71 -23.20
CA ARG A 97 0.91 -47.25 -23.21
C ARG A 97 0.84 -46.59 -24.59
N VAL A 98 0.78 -47.36 -25.67
CA VAL A 98 0.72 -46.83 -27.06
C VAL A 98 -0.69 -46.34 -27.44
N LEU A 99 -1.72 -46.86 -26.78
CA LEU A 99 -3.11 -46.52 -27.08
C LEU A 99 -3.71 -45.72 -25.93
N ILE A 100 -4.50 -44.71 -26.27
CA ILE A 100 -5.22 -43.91 -25.28
C ILE A 100 -6.53 -44.62 -24.95
N ASP A 101 -6.79 -44.88 -23.66
CA ASP A 101 -8.04 -45.51 -23.23
C ASP A 101 -9.22 -44.50 -23.25
N LEU A 102 -9.96 -44.52 -24.36
CA LEU A 102 -11.00 -43.54 -24.69
C LEU A 102 -12.17 -43.47 -23.69
N GLY A 103 -12.54 -44.59 -23.05
CA GLY A 103 -13.63 -44.63 -22.07
C GLY A 103 -13.33 -43.81 -20.82
N PRO A 104 -12.23 -44.11 -20.11
CA PRO A 104 -11.68 -43.29 -19.03
C PRO A 104 -11.46 -41.83 -19.42
N LEU A 105 -10.89 -41.58 -20.61
CA LEU A 105 -10.66 -40.23 -21.12
C LEU A 105 -11.98 -39.43 -21.22
N ALA A 106 -13.02 -40.01 -21.82
CA ALA A 106 -14.31 -39.35 -21.97
C ALA A 106 -14.94 -38.99 -20.60
N LYS A 107 -14.89 -39.91 -19.63
CA LYS A 107 -15.38 -39.66 -18.26
C LYS A 107 -14.62 -38.52 -17.57
N MET A 108 -13.29 -38.46 -17.73
CA MET A 108 -12.48 -37.37 -17.18
C MET A 108 -12.77 -36.03 -17.86
N LEU A 109 -12.83 -36.00 -19.20
CA LEU A 109 -13.18 -34.80 -19.96
C LEU A 109 -14.55 -34.23 -19.53
N ASP A 110 -15.55 -35.09 -19.36
CA ASP A 110 -16.87 -34.72 -18.85
C ASP A 110 -16.82 -34.09 -17.47
N HIS A 111 -15.94 -34.60 -16.61
CA HIS A 111 -15.79 -34.08 -15.27
C HIS A 111 -15.10 -32.72 -15.26
N VAL A 112 -13.99 -32.58 -15.98
CA VAL A 112 -13.18 -31.35 -15.97
C VAL A 112 -13.80 -30.24 -16.81
N ALA A 113 -14.69 -30.54 -17.77
CA ALA A 113 -15.37 -29.51 -18.58
C ALA A 113 -16.09 -28.44 -17.74
N GLY A 114 -16.52 -28.78 -16.52
CA GLY A 114 -17.15 -27.84 -15.57
C GLY A 114 -16.17 -27.06 -14.68
N TYR A 115 -14.86 -27.26 -14.79
CA TYR A 115 -13.88 -26.62 -13.91
C TYR A 115 -13.43 -25.26 -14.46
N GLY A 116 -13.68 -24.22 -13.66
CA GLY A 116 -13.07 -22.89 -13.80
C GLY A 116 -11.86 -22.68 -12.89
N PRO A 117 -11.24 -21.49 -12.92
CA PRO A 117 -10.08 -21.15 -12.09
C PRO A 117 -10.30 -21.37 -10.59
N GLY A 118 -11.49 -21.04 -10.08
CA GLY A 118 -11.83 -21.20 -8.68
C GLY A 118 -11.79 -22.67 -8.24
N GLN A 119 -12.33 -23.57 -9.07
CA GLN A 119 -12.35 -25.00 -8.79
C GLN A 119 -10.94 -25.59 -8.75
N TRP A 120 -10.08 -25.24 -9.71
CA TRP A 120 -8.68 -25.66 -9.71
C TRP A 120 -7.92 -25.14 -8.49
N LYS A 121 -8.10 -23.87 -8.12
CA LYS A 121 -7.54 -23.30 -6.88
C LYS A 121 -7.96 -24.08 -5.64
N GLY A 122 -9.23 -24.49 -5.57
CA GLY A 122 -9.75 -25.31 -4.49
C GLY A 122 -9.23 -26.75 -4.45
N LEU A 123 -8.85 -27.32 -5.60
CA LEU A 123 -8.20 -28.64 -5.70
C LEU A 123 -6.73 -28.62 -5.25
N LYS A 124 -6.07 -27.46 -5.31
CA LYS A 124 -4.65 -27.28 -5.01
C LYS A 124 -3.77 -28.26 -5.81
N PRO A 125 -3.78 -28.18 -7.16
CA PRO A 125 -2.96 -29.05 -7.99
C PRO A 125 -1.48 -28.95 -7.59
N ALA A 126 -0.78 -30.07 -7.63
CA ALA A 126 0.67 -30.11 -7.44
C ALA A 126 1.38 -29.65 -8.73
N LYS A 127 2.55 -29.01 -8.61
CA LYS A 127 3.38 -28.73 -9.80
C LYS A 127 3.85 -30.07 -10.37
N LEU A 128 3.74 -30.25 -11.69
CA LEU A 128 4.38 -31.37 -12.38
C LEU A 128 5.82 -30.96 -12.75
N ASP A 129 6.72 -31.16 -11.79
CA ASP A 129 8.17 -31.04 -11.97
C ASP A 129 8.81 -32.41 -12.30
N THR A 130 10.13 -32.45 -12.45
CA THR A 130 10.89 -33.67 -12.77
C THR A 130 10.67 -34.77 -11.73
N GLU A 131 10.67 -34.44 -10.44
CA GLU A 131 10.47 -35.43 -9.38
C GLU A 131 9.07 -36.04 -9.45
N ARG A 132 8.03 -35.20 -9.61
CA ARG A 132 6.66 -35.67 -9.73
C ARG A 132 6.44 -36.49 -10.99
N PHE A 133 7.07 -36.10 -12.09
CA PHE A 133 7.06 -36.87 -13.33
C PHE A 133 7.65 -38.27 -13.13
N GLU A 134 8.82 -38.39 -12.48
CA GLU A 134 9.43 -39.69 -12.17
C GLU A 134 8.55 -40.56 -11.25
N GLN A 135 7.90 -39.96 -10.25
CA GLN A 135 6.94 -40.65 -9.38
C GLN A 135 5.76 -41.22 -10.18
N ILE A 136 5.18 -40.41 -11.07
CA ILE A 136 4.07 -40.84 -11.94
C ILE A 136 4.48 -41.99 -12.85
N LEU A 137 5.67 -41.95 -13.44
CA LEU A 137 6.15 -43.03 -14.31
C LEU A 137 6.42 -44.34 -13.54
N ALA A 138 6.87 -44.22 -12.28
CA ALA A 138 7.17 -45.37 -11.44
C ALA A 138 5.91 -46.10 -10.93
N ASP A 139 4.84 -45.37 -10.60
CA ASP A 139 3.56 -45.94 -10.16
C ASP A 139 2.35 -45.15 -10.70
N PRO A 140 1.99 -45.31 -11.99
CA PRO A 140 0.89 -44.56 -12.60
C PRO A 140 -0.45 -44.78 -11.89
N ALA A 141 -0.69 -46.01 -11.40
CA ALA A 141 -1.95 -46.37 -10.78
C ALA A 141 -2.20 -45.59 -9.48
N ALA A 142 -1.15 -45.33 -8.67
CA ALA A 142 -1.26 -44.58 -7.43
C ALA A 142 -1.54 -43.08 -7.66
N HIS A 143 -1.11 -42.53 -8.78
CA HIS A 143 -1.23 -41.10 -9.10
C HIS A 143 -2.49 -40.73 -9.88
N ARG A 144 -3.35 -41.70 -10.17
CA ARG A 144 -4.46 -41.52 -11.11
C ARG A 144 -5.52 -40.54 -10.61
N ALA A 145 -5.94 -39.67 -11.52
CA ALA A 145 -6.82 -38.53 -11.27
C ALA A 145 -6.30 -37.50 -10.25
N GLU A 146 -5.02 -37.53 -9.90
CA GLU A 146 -4.45 -36.47 -9.08
C GLU A 146 -4.39 -35.16 -9.87
N PRO A 147 -4.75 -34.03 -9.23
CA PRO A 147 -4.67 -32.73 -9.87
C PRO A 147 -3.21 -32.27 -9.94
N VAL A 148 -2.78 -31.93 -11.15
CA VAL A 148 -1.46 -31.38 -11.43
C VAL A 148 -1.59 -30.09 -12.24
N TRP A 149 -0.57 -29.24 -12.13
CA TRP A 149 -0.41 -28.09 -13.00
C TRP A 149 1.00 -28.03 -13.55
N LEU A 150 1.14 -27.51 -14.76
CA LEU A 150 2.43 -27.11 -15.30
C LEU A 150 2.31 -25.87 -16.16
N ARG A 151 3.46 -25.24 -16.37
CA ARG A 151 3.69 -24.24 -17.40
C ARG A 151 4.69 -24.80 -18.38
N GLY A 152 4.55 -24.43 -19.64
CA GLY A 152 5.44 -24.94 -20.67
C GLY A 152 5.19 -24.36 -22.04
N ARG A 153 6.06 -24.73 -22.96
CA ARG A 153 5.97 -24.37 -24.37
C ARG A 153 5.12 -25.41 -25.10
N LEU A 154 4.05 -24.95 -25.74
CA LEU A 154 3.21 -25.80 -26.57
C LEU A 154 3.98 -26.18 -27.86
N THR A 155 4.16 -27.48 -28.10
CA THR A 155 4.92 -27.98 -29.25
C THR A 155 4.02 -28.42 -30.41
N ALA A 156 2.84 -28.95 -30.11
CA ALA A 156 1.84 -29.30 -31.12
C ALA A 156 0.45 -29.37 -30.51
N TYR A 157 -0.59 -29.12 -31.31
CA TYR A 157 -1.97 -29.35 -30.93
C TYR A 157 -2.86 -29.62 -32.14
N GLU A 158 -3.92 -30.42 -31.95
CA GLU A 158 -4.91 -30.74 -32.97
C GLU A 158 -6.26 -31.09 -32.34
N GLU A 159 -7.32 -30.99 -33.13
CA GLU A 159 -8.65 -31.46 -32.74
C GLU A 159 -8.72 -32.99 -32.89
N ARG A 160 -9.25 -33.67 -31.87
CA ARG A 160 -9.53 -35.11 -31.94
C ARG A 160 -10.96 -35.41 -31.49
N PRO A 161 -11.67 -36.29 -32.21
CA PRO A 161 -12.95 -36.79 -31.72
C PRO A 161 -12.74 -37.74 -30.54
N VAL A 162 -13.49 -37.53 -29.46
CA VAL A 162 -13.53 -38.40 -28.28
C VAL A 162 -14.99 -38.70 -27.97
N GLY A 163 -15.47 -39.87 -28.39
CA GLY A 163 -16.89 -40.21 -28.33
C GLY A 163 -17.73 -39.32 -29.25
N ASP A 164 -18.69 -38.60 -28.67
CA ASP A 164 -19.58 -37.66 -29.35
C ASP A 164 -19.07 -36.20 -29.32
N ARG A 165 -17.88 -35.96 -28.76
CA ARG A 165 -17.30 -34.62 -28.59
C ARG A 165 -16.00 -34.45 -29.35
N VAL A 166 -15.61 -33.19 -29.52
CA VAL A 166 -14.28 -32.80 -29.97
C VAL A 166 -13.49 -32.35 -28.76
N ALA A 167 -12.30 -32.91 -28.58
CA ALA A 167 -11.31 -32.50 -27.61
C ALA A 167 -10.04 -32.01 -28.32
N TRP A 168 -9.17 -31.35 -27.58
CA TRP A 168 -7.90 -30.85 -28.07
C TRP A 168 -6.77 -31.72 -27.57
N TYR A 169 -6.16 -32.47 -28.48
CA TYR A 169 -4.93 -33.18 -28.24
C TYR A 169 -3.76 -32.22 -28.38
N GLY A 170 -2.76 -32.32 -27.52
CA GLY A 170 -1.52 -31.61 -27.76
C GLY A 170 -0.37 -32.11 -26.91
N THR A 171 0.79 -31.52 -27.18
CA THR A 171 2.04 -31.83 -26.49
C THR A 171 2.69 -30.54 -26.04
N MET A 172 3.29 -30.57 -24.85
CA MET A 172 3.92 -29.43 -24.21
C MET A 172 5.19 -29.88 -23.52
N GLU A 173 6.20 -29.03 -23.56
CA GLU A 173 7.44 -29.19 -22.80
C GLU A 173 7.38 -28.25 -21.61
N SER A 174 7.44 -28.79 -20.38
CA SER A 174 7.39 -27.98 -19.17
C SER A 174 8.61 -27.07 -19.04
N GLU A 175 8.55 -26.05 -18.18
CA GLU A 175 9.71 -25.23 -17.84
C GLU A 175 10.89 -26.02 -17.28
N ASP A 176 10.62 -27.18 -16.67
CA ASP A 176 11.63 -28.08 -16.13
C ASP A 176 12.09 -29.13 -17.17
N GLY A 177 11.70 -28.97 -18.46
CA GLY A 177 12.06 -29.88 -19.56
C GLY A 177 11.25 -31.18 -19.59
N VAL A 178 10.16 -31.28 -18.83
CA VAL A 178 9.34 -32.49 -18.79
C VAL A 178 8.39 -32.54 -20.00
N PRO A 179 8.44 -33.59 -20.83
CA PRO A 179 7.49 -33.75 -21.93
C PRO A 179 6.14 -34.22 -21.42
N VAL A 180 5.06 -33.58 -21.87
CA VAL A 180 3.69 -33.86 -21.44
C VAL A 180 2.78 -33.96 -22.65
N THR A 181 1.90 -34.95 -22.63
CA THR A 181 0.77 -35.04 -23.56
C THR A 181 -0.49 -34.59 -22.82
N PHE A 182 -1.38 -33.86 -23.50
CA PHE A 182 -2.62 -33.42 -22.88
C PHE A 182 -3.84 -33.58 -23.79
N MET A 183 -4.99 -33.59 -23.12
CA MET A 183 -6.33 -33.52 -23.68
C MET A 183 -7.10 -32.42 -22.95
N THR A 184 -7.61 -31.42 -23.68
CA THR A 184 -8.51 -30.42 -23.10
C THR A 184 -9.88 -30.38 -23.74
N SER A 185 -10.90 -30.08 -22.94
CA SER A 185 -12.28 -29.93 -23.44
C SER A 185 -12.49 -28.65 -24.27
N SER A 186 -11.62 -27.65 -24.10
CA SER A 186 -11.68 -26.39 -24.84
C SER A 186 -10.28 -25.84 -25.12
N PHE A 187 -10.18 -25.09 -26.22
CA PHE A 187 -8.96 -24.42 -26.66
C PHE A 187 -9.35 -23.15 -27.43
N ASP A 188 -8.82 -22.01 -27.03
CA ASP A 188 -9.05 -20.76 -27.75
C ASP A 188 -7.96 -20.56 -28.79
N LYS A 189 -8.26 -20.96 -30.04
CA LYS A 189 -7.35 -20.76 -31.17
C LYS A 189 -6.88 -19.32 -31.28
N LYS A 190 -7.71 -18.31 -30.96
CA LYS A 190 -7.31 -16.90 -31.13
C LYS A 190 -6.21 -16.50 -30.16
N LEU A 191 -6.19 -17.08 -28.96
CA LEU A 191 -5.10 -16.85 -27.99
C LEU A 191 -3.76 -17.43 -28.47
N PHE A 192 -3.79 -18.43 -29.35
CA PHE A 192 -2.60 -19.16 -29.82
C PHE A 192 -2.33 -19.00 -31.32
N ALA A 193 -3.19 -18.31 -32.08
CA ALA A 193 -3.08 -18.14 -33.54
C ALA A 193 -2.16 -16.97 -33.96
N ALA A 194 -1.73 -16.13 -33.02
CA ALA A 194 -0.97 -14.91 -33.30
C ALA A 194 0.57 -15.10 -33.26
N VAL A 195 1.06 -16.34 -33.22
CA VAL A 195 2.46 -16.60 -32.85
C VAL A 195 3.21 -17.30 -33.98
N GLU A 196 3.99 -16.52 -34.72
CA GLU A 196 5.17 -17.00 -35.42
C GLU A 196 6.19 -17.49 -34.36
N GLU A 197 6.43 -18.79 -34.35
CA GLU A 197 7.57 -19.56 -33.80
C GLU A 197 8.08 -19.38 -32.34
N GLU A 198 7.82 -18.28 -31.60
CA GLU A 198 8.52 -18.01 -30.31
C GLU A 198 7.65 -17.87 -29.04
N LEU A 199 6.32 -17.79 -29.09
CA LEU A 199 5.49 -17.33 -27.94
C LEU A 199 4.28 -18.21 -27.54
N THR A 200 4.31 -19.52 -27.76
CA THR A 200 3.17 -20.39 -27.42
C THR A 200 3.30 -21.00 -26.02
N TYR A 201 3.57 -20.18 -25.00
CA TYR A 201 3.59 -20.64 -23.62
C TYR A 201 2.16 -20.80 -23.08
N ALA A 202 1.92 -21.91 -22.40
CA ALA A 202 0.63 -22.21 -21.81
C ALA A 202 0.77 -22.74 -20.38
N LYS A 203 -0.25 -22.48 -19.57
CA LYS A 203 -0.47 -23.14 -18.29
C LYS A 203 -1.59 -24.16 -18.46
N LEU A 204 -1.33 -25.37 -17.99
CA LEU A 204 -2.31 -26.45 -17.92
C LEU A 204 -2.57 -26.80 -16.47
N GLU A 205 -3.84 -26.84 -16.09
CA GLU A 205 -4.33 -27.43 -14.85
C GLU A 205 -5.19 -28.63 -15.26
N ALA A 206 -4.84 -29.82 -14.79
CA ALA A 206 -5.37 -31.07 -15.31
C ALA A 206 -5.35 -32.18 -14.27
N LEU A 207 -6.07 -33.27 -14.56
CA LEU A 207 -5.97 -34.53 -13.85
C LEU A 207 -5.07 -35.49 -14.62
N PHE A 208 -4.24 -36.25 -13.93
CA PHE A 208 -3.46 -37.32 -14.56
C PHE A 208 -4.35 -38.51 -14.93
N LEU A 209 -4.30 -38.97 -16.18
CA LEU A 209 -5.10 -40.13 -16.65
C LEU A 209 -4.28 -41.42 -16.71
N GLU A 210 -3.18 -41.43 -17.47
CA GLU A 210 -2.37 -42.62 -17.75
C GLU A 210 -0.98 -42.21 -18.27
N VAL A 211 -0.01 -43.13 -18.26
CA VAL A 211 1.24 -42.94 -19.01
C VAL A 211 1.01 -43.25 -20.48
N TYR A 212 1.29 -42.28 -21.33
CA TYR A 212 1.18 -42.40 -22.77
C TYR A 212 2.56 -42.43 -23.43
N ARG A 213 2.76 -43.40 -24.31
CA ARG A 213 4.00 -43.63 -25.04
C ARG A 213 3.78 -43.33 -26.52
N ARG A 214 4.53 -42.37 -27.05
CA ARG A 214 4.45 -41.92 -28.44
C ARG A 214 5.78 -42.08 -29.16
N GLU A 215 5.73 -42.29 -30.46
CA GLU A 215 6.91 -42.34 -31.31
C GLU A 215 7.27 -40.93 -31.78
N GLU A 216 8.50 -40.52 -31.51
CA GLU A 216 9.11 -39.27 -31.98
C GLU A 216 10.32 -39.60 -32.90
N ALA A 217 10.92 -38.59 -33.52
CA ALA A 217 12.02 -38.77 -34.46
C ALA A 217 13.22 -39.51 -33.83
N ASP A 218 13.48 -39.28 -32.54
CA ASP A 218 14.60 -39.87 -31.79
C ASP A 218 14.23 -41.17 -31.05
N GLY A 219 12.99 -41.65 -31.22
CA GLY A 219 12.50 -42.89 -30.64
C GLY A 219 11.23 -42.72 -29.80
N TRP A 220 10.96 -43.71 -28.96
CA TRP A 220 9.76 -43.70 -28.12
C TRP A 220 9.95 -42.85 -26.88
N VAL A 221 9.00 -41.95 -26.64
CA VAL A 221 8.97 -41.07 -25.46
C VAL A 221 7.73 -41.40 -24.62
N GLU A 222 7.94 -41.59 -23.32
CA GLU A 222 6.86 -41.74 -22.34
C GLU A 222 6.52 -40.39 -21.71
N THR A 223 5.24 -40.07 -21.64
CA THR A 223 4.72 -38.81 -21.13
C THR A 223 3.46 -39.07 -20.31
N PRO A 224 3.18 -38.31 -19.24
CA PRO A 224 1.88 -38.36 -18.61
C PRO A 224 0.84 -37.78 -19.57
N LEU A 225 -0.29 -38.47 -19.72
CA LEU A 225 -1.47 -37.93 -20.38
C LEU A 225 -2.32 -37.17 -19.36
N LEU A 226 -2.40 -35.86 -19.54
CA LEU A 226 -3.12 -34.96 -18.65
C LEU A 226 -4.46 -34.53 -19.26
N VAL A 227 -5.52 -34.59 -18.47
CA VAL A 227 -6.88 -34.22 -18.90
C VAL A 227 -7.33 -32.95 -18.19
N GLY A 228 -7.40 -31.84 -18.93
CA GLY A 228 -7.72 -30.51 -18.42
C GLY A 228 -9.01 -29.93 -18.99
N SER A 229 -9.52 -28.87 -18.37
CA SER A 229 -10.70 -28.17 -18.89
C SER A 229 -10.34 -27.29 -20.09
N ARG A 230 -9.21 -26.58 -19.99
CA ARG A 230 -8.70 -25.64 -21.00
C ARG A 230 -7.21 -25.40 -20.83
N LEU A 231 -6.55 -24.98 -21.89
CA LEU A 231 -5.25 -24.32 -21.81
C LEU A 231 -5.43 -22.83 -21.49
N GLN A 232 -4.58 -22.32 -20.60
CA GLN A 232 -4.52 -20.89 -20.27
C GLN A 232 -3.27 -20.30 -20.91
N LYS A 233 -3.36 -19.09 -21.48
CA LYS A 233 -2.17 -18.37 -21.96
C LYS A 233 -1.21 -18.17 -20.77
N SER A 234 0.06 -18.48 -20.99
CA SER A 234 1.15 -18.26 -20.04
C SER A 234 2.28 -17.52 -20.74
N TYR A 235 3.39 -17.34 -20.05
CA TYR A 235 4.56 -16.61 -20.50
C TYR A 235 5.79 -17.45 -20.24
N PRO A 236 6.89 -17.31 -20.99
CA PRO A 236 8.18 -17.83 -20.55
C PRO A 236 8.56 -17.22 -19.20
N ARG A 237 9.39 -17.93 -18.43
CA ARG A 237 10.01 -17.36 -17.24
C ARG A 237 10.96 -16.25 -17.67
N MET A 238 11.01 -15.18 -16.90
CA MET A 238 12.08 -14.19 -17.04
C MET A 238 13.38 -14.79 -16.50
N ASP A 239 14.25 -15.25 -17.41
CA ASP A 239 15.56 -15.79 -17.07
C ASP A 239 16.61 -14.69 -17.23
N GLY A 240 16.99 -14.11 -16.09
CA GLY A 240 17.93 -13.00 -16.05
C GLY A 240 17.29 -11.66 -16.42
N PHE A 241 17.91 -10.59 -15.93
CA PHE A 241 17.42 -9.24 -16.16
C PHE A 241 18.12 -8.60 -17.38
N ASP A 242 17.34 -8.14 -18.35
CA ASP A 242 17.80 -7.45 -19.56
C ASP A 242 17.38 -5.96 -19.52
N ASP A 243 18.37 -5.08 -19.32
CA ASP A 243 18.17 -3.62 -19.30
C ASP A 243 17.74 -3.07 -20.67
N GLU A 244 18.19 -3.66 -21.78
CA GLU A 244 17.85 -3.22 -23.15
C GLU A 244 16.41 -3.61 -23.51
N ALA A 245 16.01 -4.84 -23.17
CA ALA A 245 14.63 -5.29 -23.32
C ALA A 245 13.67 -4.46 -22.46
N LEU A 246 14.02 -4.17 -21.19
CA LEU A 246 13.20 -3.30 -20.35
C LEU A 246 13.11 -1.89 -20.96
N GLY A 247 14.21 -1.32 -21.42
CA GLY A 247 14.23 0.00 -22.06
C GLY A 247 13.31 0.07 -23.29
N THR A 248 13.34 -0.98 -24.11
CA THR A 248 12.46 -1.11 -25.30
C THR A 248 10.99 -1.20 -24.91
N LEU A 249 10.66 -2.01 -23.89
CA LEU A 249 9.29 -2.12 -23.40
C LEU A 249 8.78 -0.81 -22.80
N LEU A 250 9.58 -0.14 -21.94
CA LEU A 250 9.23 1.15 -21.35
C LEU A 250 9.00 2.23 -22.42
N ALA A 251 9.79 2.23 -23.50
CA ALA A 251 9.58 3.14 -24.62
C ALA A 251 8.27 2.88 -25.39
N ALA A 252 7.79 1.63 -25.38
CA ALA A 252 6.53 1.23 -26.03
C ALA A 252 5.28 1.42 -25.15
N VAL A 253 5.44 1.68 -23.85
CA VAL A 253 4.31 1.91 -22.93
C VAL A 253 3.53 3.15 -23.34
N VAL A 254 2.20 3.00 -23.47
CA VAL A 254 1.29 4.10 -23.77
C VAL A 254 0.62 4.59 -22.50
N ASP A 255 0.60 5.90 -22.28
CA ASP A 255 -0.12 6.50 -21.16
C ASP A 255 -1.63 6.58 -21.40
N ASP A 256 -2.40 6.39 -20.34
CA ASP A 256 -3.81 6.73 -20.37
C ASP A 256 -4.01 8.26 -20.34
N THR A 257 -5.09 8.70 -20.96
CA THR A 257 -5.53 10.11 -20.92
C THR A 257 -7.01 10.16 -20.58
N ASN A 258 -7.57 11.37 -20.42
CA ASN A 258 -9.01 11.51 -20.21
C ASN A 258 -9.85 10.92 -21.38
N ASN A 259 -9.27 10.82 -22.58
CA ASN A 259 -9.95 10.36 -23.80
C ASN A 259 -9.46 8.99 -24.30
N LEU A 260 -8.40 8.44 -23.72
CA LEU A 260 -7.79 7.16 -24.13
C LEU A 260 -7.61 6.27 -22.91
N TYR A 261 -8.19 5.09 -22.96
CA TYR A 261 -8.07 4.08 -21.90
C TYR A 261 -7.42 2.82 -22.48
N THR A 262 -6.14 2.65 -22.18
CA THR A 262 -5.35 1.46 -22.52
C THR A 262 -5.26 0.49 -21.32
N GLY A 263 -5.36 1.01 -20.09
CA GLY A 263 -5.19 0.18 -18.89
C GLY A 263 -3.75 -0.33 -18.77
N ILE A 264 -3.54 -1.58 -18.38
CA ILE A 264 -2.23 -2.24 -18.46
C ILE A 264 -2.22 -3.06 -19.75
N ASP A 265 -1.70 -2.46 -20.83
CA ASP A 265 -1.54 -3.11 -22.13
C ASP A 265 -0.34 -4.07 -22.14
N ASP A 266 -0.09 -4.76 -23.27
CA ASP A 266 0.94 -5.80 -23.35
C ASP A 266 2.35 -5.26 -22.99
N ALA A 267 2.72 -4.06 -23.46
CA ALA A 267 4.01 -3.46 -23.15
C ALA A 267 4.12 -3.06 -21.67
N ALA A 268 3.11 -2.39 -21.12
CA ALA A 268 3.07 -2.02 -19.70
C ALA A 268 3.02 -3.25 -18.79
N PHE A 269 2.30 -4.30 -19.20
CA PHE A 269 2.23 -5.58 -18.50
C PHE A 269 3.62 -6.20 -18.39
N LEU A 270 4.32 -6.39 -19.51
CA LEU A 270 5.65 -6.99 -19.51
C LEU A 270 6.67 -6.14 -18.74
N ALA A 271 6.67 -4.81 -18.95
CA ALA A 271 7.55 -3.90 -18.22
C ALA A 271 7.29 -3.93 -16.71
N GLN A 272 6.02 -3.95 -16.28
CA GLN A 272 5.65 -4.08 -14.88
C GLN A 272 6.24 -5.34 -14.26
N TRP A 273 6.09 -6.49 -14.93
CA TRP A 273 6.58 -7.76 -14.41
C TRP A 273 8.10 -7.86 -14.43
N MET A 274 8.79 -7.31 -15.45
CA MET A 274 10.25 -7.21 -15.45
C MET A 274 10.76 -6.38 -14.26
N LEU A 275 10.11 -5.25 -13.98
CA LEU A 275 10.47 -4.42 -12.82
C LEU A 275 10.26 -5.19 -11.51
N MET A 276 9.13 -5.90 -11.36
CA MET A 276 8.84 -6.69 -10.17
C MET A 276 9.80 -7.86 -9.96
N ASP A 277 10.09 -8.62 -11.03
CA ASP A 277 11.06 -9.71 -10.97
C ASP A 277 12.44 -9.18 -10.54
N ARG A 278 12.88 -8.07 -11.12
CA ARG A 278 14.14 -7.41 -10.74
C ARG A 278 14.14 -7.00 -9.26
N ILE A 279 13.02 -6.44 -8.77
CA ILE A 279 12.84 -6.06 -7.35
C ILE A 279 12.92 -7.27 -6.42
N GLU A 280 12.24 -8.38 -6.75
CA GLU A 280 12.28 -9.63 -6.00
C GLU A 280 13.69 -10.22 -5.95
N GLN A 281 14.45 -10.10 -7.04
CA GLN A 281 15.87 -10.47 -7.11
C GLN A 281 16.79 -9.53 -6.31
N GLY A 282 16.25 -8.51 -5.65
CA GLY A 282 16.96 -7.62 -4.73
C GLY A 282 17.36 -6.27 -5.31
N TRP A 283 16.96 -5.96 -6.55
CA TRP A 283 17.21 -4.64 -7.12
C TRP A 283 16.50 -3.53 -6.34
N GLY A 284 17.17 -2.39 -6.24
CA GLY A 284 16.77 -1.32 -5.34
C GLY A 284 17.48 -1.34 -4.00
N LYS A 285 18.10 -2.44 -3.55
CA LYS A 285 18.89 -2.44 -2.30
C LYS A 285 20.15 -1.56 -2.42
N ASP A 286 20.76 -1.53 -3.60
CA ASP A 286 21.98 -0.77 -3.88
C ASP A 286 21.70 0.62 -4.51
N ILE A 287 20.43 0.96 -4.74
CA ILE A 287 20.07 2.29 -5.21
C ILE A 287 20.28 3.28 -4.08
N ALA A 288 21.03 4.36 -4.36
CA ALA A 288 21.19 5.49 -3.45
C ALA A 288 19.89 6.31 -3.40
N TRP A 289 18.86 5.80 -2.72
CA TRP A 289 17.54 6.43 -2.64
C TRP A 289 17.56 7.83 -2.03
N ASP A 290 18.55 8.13 -1.21
CA ASP A 290 18.69 9.45 -0.57
C ASP A 290 19.46 10.46 -1.45
N ASP A 291 20.02 10.04 -2.59
CA ASP A 291 20.68 10.92 -3.55
C ASP A 291 19.66 11.46 -4.57
N PRO A 292 19.36 12.78 -4.58
CA PRO A 292 18.41 13.37 -5.53
C PRO A 292 18.81 13.25 -7.00
N GLN A 293 20.08 12.98 -7.30
CA GLN A 293 20.55 12.73 -8.67
C GLN A 293 20.21 11.32 -9.14
N VAL A 294 20.10 10.37 -8.21
CA VAL A 294 19.76 8.97 -8.48
C VAL A 294 18.25 8.80 -8.37
N ALA A 295 17.65 9.12 -7.22
CA ALA A 295 16.22 8.96 -6.96
C ALA A 295 15.54 10.30 -6.66
N ARG A 296 14.50 10.62 -7.44
CA ARG A 296 13.80 11.90 -7.30
C ARG A 296 12.75 11.84 -6.19
N LYS A 297 12.75 12.83 -5.31
CA LYS A 297 11.70 12.98 -4.30
C LYS A 297 10.39 13.41 -4.96
N LEU A 298 9.30 12.67 -4.73
CA LEU A 298 7.98 12.95 -5.30
C LEU A 298 7.23 14.04 -4.49
N ASP A 299 7.76 15.26 -4.52
CA ASP A 299 7.08 16.46 -3.99
C ASP A 299 6.06 17.03 -4.99
N ASN A 300 5.39 18.14 -4.65
CA ASN A 300 4.36 18.74 -5.53
C ASN A 300 4.92 19.19 -6.89
N THR A 301 6.17 19.69 -6.90
CA THR A 301 6.82 20.15 -8.14
C THR A 301 7.14 18.97 -9.03
N THR A 302 7.72 17.91 -8.48
CA THR A 302 8.06 16.67 -9.19
C THR A 302 6.81 15.93 -9.63
N PHE A 303 5.76 15.91 -8.80
CA PHE A 303 4.46 15.34 -9.17
C PHE A 303 3.83 16.11 -10.33
N THR A 304 3.84 17.45 -10.28
CA THR A 304 3.31 18.28 -11.38
C THR A 304 4.13 18.11 -12.66
N TRP A 305 5.45 17.98 -12.54
CA TRP A 305 6.36 17.67 -13.65
C TRP A 305 6.05 16.31 -14.25
N LEU A 306 5.83 15.29 -13.42
CA LEU A 306 5.50 13.94 -13.83
C LEU A 306 4.15 13.89 -14.57
N MET A 307 3.15 14.62 -14.07
CA MET A 307 1.83 14.75 -14.68
C MET A 307 1.79 15.59 -15.97
N ASP A 308 2.93 16.11 -16.44
CA ASP A 308 3.04 16.77 -17.73
C ASP A 308 3.36 15.71 -18.82
N PRO A 309 2.49 15.53 -19.84
CA PRO A 309 2.70 14.54 -20.89
C PRO A 309 4.05 14.65 -21.61
N THR A 310 4.69 15.83 -21.61
CA THR A 310 5.99 16.03 -22.26
C THR A 310 7.17 15.40 -21.50
N ASN A 311 6.97 15.03 -20.23
CA ASN A 311 8.01 14.45 -19.39
C ASN A 311 7.83 12.95 -19.16
N THR A 312 6.65 12.39 -19.49
CA THR A 312 6.30 11.04 -19.07
C THR A 312 7.22 9.98 -19.65
N ASP A 313 7.53 10.05 -20.95
CA ASP A 313 8.39 9.07 -21.63
C ASP A 313 9.78 9.01 -20.98
N ALA A 314 10.36 10.17 -20.66
CA ALA A 314 11.66 10.26 -20.01
C ALA A 314 11.62 9.79 -18.54
N ALA A 315 10.45 9.82 -17.89
CA ALA A 315 10.32 9.44 -16.49
C ALA A 315 10.14 7.93 -16.27
N ARG A 316 9.77 7.16 -17.30
CA ARG A 316 9.48 5.72 -17.17
C ARG A 316 10.72 4.95 -16.70
N GLY A 317 10.54 4.08 -15.72
CA GLY A 317 11.61 3.32 -15.09
C GLY A 317 12.53 4.12 -14.16
N MET A 318 12.35 5.45 -14.02
CA MET A 318 13.16 6.24 -13.09
C MET A 318 12.77 5.94 -11.64
N PRO A 319 13.74 5.90 -10.70
CA PRO A 319 13.45 5.70 -9.29
C PRO A 319 12.94 6.99 -8.62
N PHE A 320 11.90 6.84 -7.81
CA PHE A 320 11.30 7.91 -7.01
C PHE A 320 11.20 7.52 -5.55
N VAL A 321 11.36 8.52 -4.68
CA VAL A 321 11.10 8.42 -3.24
C VAL A 321 9.83 9.17 -2.92
N LEU A 322 8.88 8.46 -2.34
CA LEU A 322 7.66 9.01 -1.78
C LEU A 322 7.96 9.34 -0.32
N ASP A 323 7.97 10.63 -0.02
CA ASP A 323 8.03 11.10 1.37
C ASP A 323 6.71 10.79 2.10
N ILE A 324 6.63 11.19 3.36
CA ILE A 324 5.48 10.99 4.26
C ILE A 324 4.16 11.28 3.53
N SER A 325 3.47 10.21 3.17
CA SER A 325 2.21 10.20 2.42
C SER A 325 1.21 9.31 3.15
N LYS A 326 -0.03 9.25 2.68
CA LYS A 326 -1.11 8.46 3.29
C LYS A 326 -1.43 7.23 2.45
N ASN A 327 -1.48 6.06 3.08
CA ASN A 327 -2.10 4.89 2.48
C ASN A 327 -3.61 5.13 2.44
N LEU A 328 -4.20 5.20 1.26
CA LEU A 328 -5.65 5.36 1.08
C LEU A 328 -6.38 4.03 0.88
N GLY A 329 -5.65 2.93 0.94
CA GLY A 329 -6.17 1.58 0.82
C GLY A 329 -5.23 0.73 -0.02
N SER A 330 -4.96 -0.47 0.48
CA SER A 330 -4.22 -1.50 -0.24
C SER A 330 -4.99 -2.81 -0.17
N ARG A 331 -4.66 -3.72 -1.07
CA ARG A 331 -5.16 -5.09 -1.05
C ARG A 331 -4.13 -6.03 -1.66
N THR A 332 -4.06 -7.21 -1.08
CA THR A 332 -3.30 -8.32 -1.63
C THR A 332 -4.24 -9.24 -2.40
N GLN A 333 -3.84 -9.63 -3.61
CA GLN A 333 -4.63 -10.51 -4.47
C GLN A 333 -3.71 -11.50 -5.18
N ASP A 334 -4.31 -12.56 -5.75
CA ASP A 334 -3.59 -13.42 -6.67
C ASP A 334 -3.10 -12.58 -7.86
N ALA A 335 -1.82 -12.71 -8.18
CA ALA A 335 -1.18 -12.01 -9.30
C ALA A 335 -1.65 -12.53 -10.67
N GLY A 336 -2.30 -13.69 -10.69
CA GLY A 336 -2.65 -14.36 -11.93
C GLY A 336 -1.43 -14.90 -12.65
N GLU A 337 -1.60 -15.28 -13.91
CA GLU A 337 -0.51 -15.79 -14.72
C GLU A 337 0.41 -14.67 -15.19
N ASN A 338 1.72 -14.77 -14.90
CA ASN A 338 2.69 -13.71 -15.17
C ASN A 338 4.12 -14.27 -15.37
N PRO A 339 4.97 -13.58 -16.15
CA PRO A 339 6.32 -14.02 -16.47
C PRO A 339 7.31 -13.99 -15.28
N ALA A 340 7.04 -13.16 -14.27
CA ALA A 340 7.86 -13.05 -13.05
C ALA A 340 7.64 -14.19 -12.05
N ARG A 341 6.65 -15.08 -12.28
CA ARG A 341 6.27 -16.18 -11.38
C ARG A 341 5.92 -15.73 -9.95
N ILE A 342 5.42 -14.50 -9.82
CA ILE A 342 4.96 -13.95 -8.56
C ILE A 342 3.53 -14.46 -8.31
N ASP A 343 3.29 -15.12 -7.18
CA ASP A 343 1.97 -15.69 -6.87
C ASP A 343 0.96 -14.64 -6.40
N LYS A 344 1.47 -13.63 -5.69
CA LYS A 344 0.68 -12.62 -4.99
C LYS A 344 1.24 -11.25 -5.26
N LEU A 345 0.36 -10.29 -5.42
CA LEU A 345 0.75 -8.88 -5.50
C LEU A 345 -0.11 -8.05 -4.56
N THR A 346 0.45 -6.94 -4.11
CA THR A 346 -0.26 -5.93 -3.34
C THR A 346 -0.45 -4.70 -4.22
N THR A 347 -1.70 -4.32 -4.44
CA THR A 347 -2.06 -3.05 -5.10
C THR A 347 -2.60 -2.07 -4.09
N GLY A 348 -2.46 -0.78 -4.35
CA GLY A 348 -3.12 0.21 -3.51
C GLY A 348 -3.04 1.63 -4.05
N TRP A 349 -3.48 2.55 -3.20
CA TRP A 349 -3.52 3.97 -3.49
C TRP A 349 -2.78 4.73 -2.40
N ILE A 350 -1.89 5.64 -2.82
CA ILE A 350 -1.18 6.53 -1.91
C ILE A 350 -1.62 7.95 -2.23
N GLY A 351 -1.95 8.73 -1.22
CA GLY A 351 -2.33 10.13 -1.37
C GLY A 351 -1.44 11.06 -0.56
N SER A 352 -1.28 12.28 -1.04
CA SER A 352 -0.61 13.34 -0.30
C SER A 352 -1.35 14.65 -0.43
N VAL A 353 -1.52 15.32 0.72
CA VAL A 353 -2.10 16.68 0.78
C VAL A 353 -1.19 17.72 0.11
N LEU A 354 0.08 17.37 -0.15
CA LEU A 354 1.01 18.24 -0.84
C LEU A 354 0.80 18.26 -2.36
N TRP A 355 0.10 17.28 -2.93
CA TRP A 355 -0.15 17.18 -4.38
C TRP A 355 -1.44 17.89 -4.77
N THR A 356 -1.39 19.22 -4.98
CA THR A 356 -2.61 20.05 -5.03
C THR A 356 -3.17 20.32 -6.42
N ASN A 357 -2.43 20.04 -7.51
CA ASN A 357 -2.73 20.66 -8.81
C ASN A 357 -3.29 19.72 -9.92
N LYS A 358 -3.03 18.40 -9.90
CA LYS A 358 -3.39 17.50 -11.02
C LYS A 358 -3.83 16.09 -10.63
N GLY A 359 -4.13 15.88 -9.36
CA GLY A 359 -4.38 14.56 -8.78
C GLY A 359 -3.68 14.51 -7.44
N SER A 360 -4.39 14.08 -6.40
CA SER A 360 -3.87 14.02 -5.03
C SER A 360 -3.48 12.60 -4.62
N VAL A 361 -3.43 11.69 -5.60
CA VAL A 361 -3.18 10.27 -5.41
C VAL A 361 -2.26 9.71 -6.50
N ILE A 362 -1.60 8.60 -6.17
CA ILE A 362 -0.95 7.66 -7.08
C ILE A 362 -1.58 6.28 -6.92
N ASN A 363 -1.49 5.46 -7.96
CA ASN A 363 -1.73 4.03 -7.84
C ASN A 363 -0.40 3.28 -7.78
N PHE A 364 -0.35 2.20 -7.02
CA PHE A 364 0.87 1.40 -6.92
C PHE A 364 0.60 -0.09 -6.96
N VAL A 365 1.64 -0.81 -7.32
CA VAL A 365 1.73 -2.26 -7.22
C VAL A 365 3.08 -2.66 -6.61
N LEU A 366 3.07 -3.70 -5.80
CA LEU A 366 4.21 -4.20 -5.03
C LEU A 366 4.19 -5.74 -5.12
N PRO A 367 5.33 -6.41 -5.36
CA PRO A 367 5.36 -7.86 -5.39
C PRO A 367 5.12 -8.44 -3.99
N GLY A 368 4.49 -9.59 -3.91
CA GLY A 368 4.25 -10.29 -2.65
C GLY A 368 3.05 -9.81 -1.81
N GLU A 369 2.95 -10.39 -0.62
CA GLU A 369 1.90 -10.10 0.35
C GLU A 369 2.40 -9.09 1.38
N HIS A 370 1.65 -7.99 1.55
CA HIS A 370 1.95 -6.93 2.52
C HIS A 370 0.75 -6.71 3.46
N PRO A 371 0.45 -7.68 4.35
CA PRO A 371 -0.71 -7.62 5.22
C PRO A 371 -0.65 -6.44 6.18
N GLU A 372 0.54 -5.93 6.52
CA GLU A 372 0.74 -4.74 7.35
C GLU A 372 0.09 -3.50 6.75
N LEU A 373 0.09 -3.36 5.42
CA LEU A 373 -0.55 -2.23 4.73
C LEU A 373 -2.08 -2.34 4.77
N ASN A 374 -2.62 -3.56 4.84
CA ASN A 374 -4.05 -3.82 4.90
C ASN A 374 -4.59 -3.71 6.34
N ALA A 375 -3.89 -4.31 7.31
CA ALA A 375 -4.27 -4.33 8.73
C ALA A 375 -4.16 -2.94 9.39
N ALA A 376 -3.27 -2.11 8.85
CA ALA A 376 -3.07 -0.73 9.18
C ALA A 376 -4.34 0.14 9.14
N GLY A 377 -5.32 -0.22 8.31
CA GLY A 377 -6.47 0.62 7.99
C GLY A 377 -6.13 1.76 7.02
N THR A 378 -7.17 2.42 6.51
CA THR A 378 -7.02 3.59 5.65
C THR A 378 -6.48 4.78 6.46
N ASN A 379 -5.68 5.63 5.82
CA ASN A 379 -5.05 6.85 6.35
C ASN A 379 -3.78 6.67 7.22
N GLN A 380 -3.11 5.52 7.20
CA GLN A 380 -1.79 5.43 7.81
C GLN A 380 -0.74 6.23 7.04
N LEU A 381 0.20 6.83 7.78
CA LEU A 381 1.34 7.48 7.18
C LEU A 381 2.33 6.41 6.70
N ILE A 382 2.84 6.60 5.49
CA ILE A 382 3.76 5.68 4.83
C ILE A 382 4.87 6.47 4.14
N ARG A 383 5.98 5.78 3.88
CA ARG A 383 7.01 6.17 2.93
C ARG A 383 7.14 5.09 1.88
N GLY A 384 7.53 5.47 0.68
CA GLY A 384 7.61 4.52 -0.43
C GLY A 384 8.84 4.75 -1.30
N ARG A 385 9.28 3.69 -1.95
CA ARG A 385 10.34 3.70 -2.97
C ARG A 385 9.86 2.88 -4.15
N GLY A 386 10.03 3.40 -5.36
CA GLY A 386 9.52 2.70 -6.53
C GLY A 386 9.90 3.37 -7.84
N PHE A 387 9.40 2.79 -8.92
CA PHE A 387 9.69 3.20 -10.28
C PHE A 387 8.40 3.63 -10.96
N PHE A 388 8.44 4.78 -11.62
CA PHE A 388 7.30 5.24 -12.40
C PHE A 388 7.15 4.38 -13.66
N LEU A 389 5.96 3.88 -13.95
CA LEU A 389 5.70 3.08 -15.15
C LEU A 389 4.89 3.86 -16.19
N LYS A 390 3.72 4.37 -15.81
CA LYS A 390 2.82 5.10 -16.71
C LYS A 390 1.82 5.95 -15.96
N HIS A 391 1.10 6.78 -16.69
CA HIS A 391 -0.16 7.33 -16.24
C HIS A 391 -1.30 6.34 -16.48
N LEU A 392 -2.06 6.07 -15.41
CA LEU A 392 -3.22 5.19 -15.41
C LEU A 392 -4.51 6.01 -15.24
N SER A 393 -5.50 5.73 -16.07
CA SER A 393 -6.83 6.31 -15.95
C SER A 393 -7.66 5.50 -14.97
N TYR A 394 -8.42 6.18 -14.12
CA TYR A 394 -9.30 5.56 -13.14
C TYR A 394 -10.56 6.39 -12.91
N GLU A 395 -11.62 5.75 -12.40
CA GLU A 395 -12.88 6.40 -12.09
C GLU A 395 -13.04 6.46 -10.55
N PRO A 396 -12.89 7.65 -9.94
CA PRO A 396 -13.08 7.82 -8.50
C PRO A 396 -14.56 7.69 -8.13
N SER A 397 -14.83 7.41 -6.85
CA SER A 397 -16.19 7.12 -6.33
C SER A 397 -17.24 8.23 -6.53
N ALA A 398 -16.84 9.45 -6.92
CA ALA A 398 -17.69 10.62 -6.93
C ALA A 398 -17.49 11.57 -8.13
N SER A 399 -16.69 11.23 -9.14
CA SER A 399 -16.42 12.17 -10.25
C SER A 399 -16.14 11.50 -11.59
N GLU A 400 -15.98 12.35 -12.60
CA GLU A 400 -15.44 12.00 -13.91
C GLU A 400 -14.07 11.33 -13.79
N ARG A 401 -13.73 10.58 -14.84
CA ARG A 401 -12.46 9.89 -15.04
C ARG A 401 -11.27 10.82 -14.79
N ARG A 402 -10.27 10.30 -14.08
CA ARG A 402 -9.02 11.00 -13.76
C ARG A 402 -7.83 10.16 -14.17
N VAL A 403 -6.68 10.82 -14.28
CA VAL A 403 -5.40 10.19 -14.57
C VAL A 403 -4.50 10.35 -13.37
N THR A 404 -3.73 9.31 -13.06
CA THR A 404 -2.80 9.27 -11.93
C THR A 404 -1.50 8.56 -12.32
N PRO A 405 -0.36 8.88 -11.70
CA PRO A 405 0.84 8.07 -11.85
C PRO A 405 0.65 6.65 -11.30
N TYR A 406 1.12 5.66 -12.04
CA TYR A 406 1.19 4.25 -11.67
C TYR A 406 2.65 3.85 -11.40
N PHE A 407 2.90 3.34 -10.20
CA PHE A 407 4.23 2.97 -9.73
C PHE A 407 4.36 1.47 -9.50
N VAL A 408 5.49 0.92 -9.93
CA VAL A 408 5.97 -0.40 -9.47
C VAL A 408 6.89 -0.15 -8.28
N MET A 409 6.42 -0.49 -7.10
CA MET A 409 7.09 -0.18 -5.84
C MET A 409 8.11 -1.24 -5.48
N GLN A 410 9.22 -0.81 -4.91
CA GLN A 410 10.22 -1.65 -4.27
C GLN A 410 9.90 -1.82 -2.78
N SER A 411 9.47 -0.76 -2.11
CA SER A 411 9.00 -0.82 -0.73
C SER A 411 7.92 0.21 -0.44
N VAL A 412 7.02 -0.15 0.48
CA VAL A 412 6.07 0.76 1.11
C VAL A 412 6.13 0.48 2.61
N GLU A 413 6.67 1.42 3.37
CA GLU A 413 6.95 1.27 4.79
C GLU A 413 6.00 2.14 5.61
N ILE A 414 5.45 1.59 6.70
CA ILE A 414 4.64 2.36 7.64
C ILE A 414 5.53 3.36 8.37
N TYR A 415 5.18 4.64 8.25
CA TYR A 415 5.85 5.72 8.95
C TYR A 415 5.09 6.05 10.23
N THR A 416 5.64 5.67 11.37
CA THR A 416 5.15 6.16 12.67
C THR A 416 5.90 7.44 13.01
N PRO A 417 5.22 8.61 13.10
CA PRO A 417 5.88 9.82 13.54
C PRO A 417 6.43 9.59 14.95
N VAL A 418 7.70 9.90 15.16
CA VAL A 418 8.28 9.89 16.51
C VAL A 418 7.55 10.98 17.30
N GLU A 419 6.71 10.57 18.24
CA GLU A 419 6.05 11.50 19.16
C GLU A 419 7.14 12.20 19.99
N ASP A 420 7.42 13.45 19.65
CA ASP A 420 8.27 14.28 20.48
C ASP A 420 7.49 14.67 21.74
N ASN A 421 7.55 13.79 22.75
CA ASN A 421 6.97 14.02 24.07
C ASN A 421 7.46 15.31 24.72
N ASN A 422 8.57 15.91 24.27
CA ASN A 422 9.02 17.20 24.77
C ASN A 422 8.04 18.31 24.43
N VAL A 423 7.41 18.27 23.25
CA VAL A 423 6.43 19.30 22.85
C VAL A 423 5.21 19.25 23.78
N ALA A 424 4.66 18.07 24.02
CA ALA A 424 3.57 17.88 24.96
C ALA A 424 3.97 18.27 26.40
N THR A 425 5.17 17.89 26.84
CA THR A 425 5.70 18.21 28.17
C THR A 425 5.91 19.72 28.36
N ILE A 426 6.49 20.40 27.37
CA ILE A 426 6.64 21.86 27.36
C ILE A 426 5.25 22.50 27.41
N PHE A 427 4.27 22.00 26.68
CA PHE A 427 2.90 22.51 26.73
C PHE A 427 2.25 22.31 28.11
N PHE A 428 2.36 21.13 28.72
CA PHE A 428 1.86 20.91 30.08
C PHE A 428 2.56 21.79 31.11
N PHE A 429 3.86 22.02 30.95
CA PHE A 429 4.64 22.90 31.82
C PHE A 429 4.20 24.37 31.68
N VAL A 430 4.12 24.89 30.46
CA VAL A 430 3.68 26.27 30.18
C VAL A 430 2.23 26.48 30.60
N GLY A 431 1.35 25.51 30.33
CA GLY A 431 -0.03 25.52 30.77
C GLY A 431 -0.15 25.50 32.30
N GLY A 432 0.61 24.63 32.97
CA GLY A 432 0.67 24.57 34.43
C GLY A 432 1.17 25.86 35.07
N LEU A 433 2.25 26.45 34.53
CA LEU A 433 2.78 27.74 34.98
C LEU A 433 1.75 28.86 34.80
N THR A 434 1.02 28.84 33.69
CA THR A 434 -0.04 29.81 33.39
C THR A 434 -1.18 29.72 34.40
N ILE A 435 -1.68 28.51 34.69
CA ILE A 435 -2.72 28.30 35.69
C ILE A 435 -2.21 28.72 37.08
N LEU A 436 -0.97 28.37 37.42
CA LEU A 436 -0.35 28.77 38.67
C LEU A 436 -0.31 30.28 38.82
N LEU A 437 0.11 31.01 37.78
CA LEU A 437 0.11 32.49 37.77
C LEU A 437 -1.30 33.06 37.92
N LEU A 438 -2.29 32.48 37.22
CA LEU A 438 -3.69 32.87 37.34
C LEU A 438 -4.26 32.68 38.75
N ILE A 439 -3.76 31.71 39.53
CA ILE A 439 -4.16 31.50 40.93
C ILE A 439 -3.35 32.40 41.88
N LEU A 440 -2.04 32.51 41.65
CA LEU A 440 -1.11 33.21 42.54
C LEU A 440 -1.38 34.72 42.57
N ILE A 441 -1.65 35.33 41.41
CA ILE A 441 -1.92 36.78 41.31
C ILE A 441 -3.12 37.20 42.18
N PRO A 442 -4.33 36.63 42.04
CA PRO A 442 -5.46 36.99 42.89
C PRO A 442 -5.22 36.61 44.36
N TYR A 443 -4.55 35.50 44.64
CA TYR A 443 -4.18 35.13 46.01
C TYR A 443 -3.30 36.21 46.68
N LEU A 444 -2.26 36.68 45.99
CA LEU A 444 -1.38 37.75 46.48
C LEU A 444 -2.15 39.06 46.68
N VAL A 445 -3.04 39.43 45.74
CA VAL A 445 -3.89 40.63 45.88
C VAL A 445 -4.82 40.54 47.09
N ILE A 446 -5.40 39.36 47.35
CA ILE A 446 -6.26 39.14 48.53
C ILE A 446 -5.44 39.21 49.83
N ARG A 447 -4.24 38.61 49.84
CA ARG A 447 -3.33 38.64 50.99
C ARG A 447 -2.90 40.07 51.33
N ASP A 448 -2.50 40.84 50.34
CA ASP A 448 -2.07 42.23 50.53
C ASP A 448 -3.21 43.13 51.02
N ARG A 449 -4.44 42.91 50.54
CA ARG A 449 -5.62 43.60 51.07
C ARG A 449 -5.80 43.32 52.56
N LYS A 450 -5.74 42.06 52.98
CA LYS A 450 -5.85 41.67 54.39
C LYS A 450 -4.73 42.28 55.25
N GLN A 451 -3.50 42.32 54.77
CA GLN A 451 -2.39 42.95 55.50
C GLN A 451 -2.54 44.47 55.60
N SER A 452 -3.01 45.11 54.52
CA SER A 452 -3.29 46.56 54.50
C SER A 452 -4.43 46.94 55.45
N GLU A 453 -5.46 46.10 55.55
CA GLU A 453 -6.56 46.28 56.51
C GLU A 453 -6.06 46.18 57.95
N LYS A 454 -5.23 45.18 58.28
CA LYS A 454 -4.61 45.06 59.60
C LYS A 454 -3.75 46.28 59.97
N LEU A 455 -2.93 46.77 59.03
CA LEU A 455 -2.13 47.98 59.25
C LEU A 455 -2.99 49.24 59.41
N ARG A 456 -4.09 49.35 58.67
CA ARG A 456 -5.07 50.44 58.85
C ARG A 456 -5.72 50.38 60.22
N GLU A 457 -6.14 49.19 60.67
CA GLU A 457 -6.70 48.99 62.02
C GLU A 457 -5.70 49.35 63.11
N GLU A 458 -4.43 48.94 62.99
CA GLU A 458 -3.37 49.32 63.93
C GLU A 458 -3.11 50.83 63.97
N LEU A 459 -3.07 51.49 62.81
CA LEU A 459 -2.90 52.95 62.74
C LEU A 459 -4.09 53.70 63.34
N VAL A 460 -5.32 53.22 63.13
CA VAL A 460 -6.53 53.77 63.75
C VAL A 460 -6.49 53.57 65.27
N ARG A 461 -6.12 52.38 65.75
CA ARG A 461 -5.93 52.10 67.19
C ARG A 461 -4.88 53.03 67.81
N ARG A 462 -3.72 53.21 67.18
CA ARG A 462 -2.68 54.14 67.65
C ARG A 462 -3.16 55.59 67.68
N LYS A 463 -3.97 56.02 66.70
CA LYS A 463 -4.53 57.38 66.66
C LYS A 463 -5.60 57.60 67.73
N GLN A 464 -6.43 56.60 68.01
CA GLN A 464 -7.42 56.64 69.10
C GLN A 464 -6.74 56.61 70.49
N ALA A 465 -5.67 55.82 70.67
CA ALA A 465 -4.87 55.82 71.90
C ALA A 465 -4.22 57.19 72.17
N ARG A 466 -3.68 57.85 71.13
CA ARG A 466 -3.15 59.22 71.23
C ARG A 466 -4.23 60.25 71.59
N ARG A 467 -5.46 60.11 71.07
CA ARG A 467 -6.59 60.98 71.43
C ARG A 467 -7.05 60.77 72.87
N ARG A 468 -7.04 59.53 73.38
CA ARG A 468 -7.35 59.23 74.79
C ARG A 468 -6.26 59.76 75.73
N ALA A 469 -4.98 59.66 75.36
CA ALA A 469 -3.88 60.24 76.13
C ALA A 469 -3.90 61.78 76.14
N ALA A 470 -4.30 62.43 75.04
CA ALA A 470 -4.45 63.88 74.98
C ALA A 470 -5.68 64.41 75.75
N GLY A 471 -6.75 63.60 75.89
CA GLY A 471 -7.93 63.96 76.68
C GLY A 471 -7.78 63.71 78.19
N ALA A 472 -6.83 62.88 78.62
CA ALA A 472 -6.55 62.62 80.04
C ALA A 472 -5.56 63.63 80.67
N GLY A 473 -5.02 64.57 79.89
CA GLY A 473 -4.12 65.64 80.36
C GLY A 473 -4.81 66.96 80.69
N THR A 474 -6.15 67.00 80.63
CA THR A 474 -6.98 68.17 80.99
C THR A 474 -8.15 67.72 81.84
N ALA A 475 -7.85 67.13 83.00
CA ALA A 475 -8.76 66.97 84.13
C ALA A 475 -8.05 67.49 85.38
#